data_AF-A0A2H6H286-F1
#
_entry.id   AF-A0A2H6H286-F1
#
_cell.length_a   1.000
_cell.length_b   1.000
_cell.length_c   1.000
_cell.angle_alpha   90.00
_cell.angle_beta   90.00
_cell.angle_gamma   90.00
#
_symmetry.space_group_name_H-M   'P 1'
#
loop_
_entity.id
_entity.type
_entity.pdbx_description
1 polymer ?
#
loop_
_entity_poly.entity_id
_entity_poly.type
_entity_poly.pdbx_seq_one_letter_code
_entity_poly.pdbx_strand_id
1 'polypeptide(L)'
;MEDEIDKLKQENEKLKQEIEELKSKISDNNRGEIQKKGMMQKASKGNIMTRPAFGYKLENSKLIPAENFREVEEIFEEFLTTNISLTQLSKKHNFSVNGLKKILKNFTYIGKIKFNNQIHEGNHQPIISSTLFNHVQNKLEKIGIK
;
A
#
# COMPACT_ATOMS: atom_id res chain seq x y z
N MET A 1 9.67 -17.43 -59.10
CA MET A 1 8.50 -17.14 -58.24
C MET A 1 8.51 -18.02 -56.99
N GLU A 2 8.63 -19.35 -57.11
CA GLU A 2 8.72 -20.24 -55.92
C GLU A 2 9.95 -19.99 -55.04
N ASP A 3 11.13 -19.80 -55.63
CA ASP A 3 12.37 -19.53 -54.86
C ASP A 3 12.31 -18.23 -54.03
N GLU A 4 11.61 -17.22 -54.52
CA GLU A 4 11.46 -15.93 -53.85
C GLU A 4 10.47 -16.02 -52.69
N ILE A 5 9.39 -16.78 -52.88
CA ILE A 5 8.40 -17.09 -51.84
C ILE A 5 9.05 -17.88 -50.69
N ASP A 6 9.90 -18.87 -50.99
CA ASP A 6 10.53 -19.68 -49.95
C ASP A 6 11.61 -18.91 -49.19
N LYS A 7 12.32 -18.00 -49.86
CA LYS A 7 13.26 -17.07 -49.21
C LYS A 7 12.53 -16.13 -48.26
N LEU A 8 11.38 -15.59 -48.67
CA LEU A 8 10.52 -14.76 -47.82
C LEU A 8 9.94 -15.55 -46.63
N LYS A 9 9.61 -16.84 -46.78
CA LYS A 9 9.16 -17.67 -45.65
C LYS A 9 10.28 -17.88 -44.64
N GLN A 10 11.50 -18.18 -45.09
CA GLN A 10 12.66 -18.35 -44.21
C GLN A 10 13.01 -17.06 -43.46
N GLU A 11 12.94 -15.91 -44.15
CA GLU A 11 13.13 -14.60 -43.51
C GLU A 11 12.04 -14.32 -42.47
N ASN A 12 10.78 -14.63 -42.77
CA ASN A 12 9.67 -14.49 -41.81
C ASN A 12 9.82 -15.39 -40.58
N GLU A 13 10.31 -16.62 -40.74
CA GLU A 13 10.58 -17.49 -39.59
C GLU A 13 11.71 -16.96 -38.72
N LYS A 14 12.78 -16.44 -39.34
CA LYS A 14 13.89 -15.82 -38.63
C LYS A 14 13.46 -14.57 -37.87
N LEU A 15 12.65 -13.72 -38.50
CA LEU A 15 12.06 -12.54 -37.86
C LEU A 15 11.16 -12.91 -36.68
N LYS A 16 10.36 -13.98 -36.80
CA LYS A 16 9.54 -14.47 -35.68
C LYS A 16 10.39 -14.92 -34.50
N GLN A 17 11.48 -15.65 -34.76
CA GLN A 17 12.42 -16.09 -33.71
C GLN A 17 13.06 -14.88 -33.01
N GLU A 18 13.51 -13.89 -33.77
CA GLU A 18 14.13 -12.68 -33.24
C GLU A 18 13.15 -11.84 -32.41
N ILE A 19 11.89 -11.71 -32.84
CA ILE A 19 10.83 -11.07 -32.06
C ILE A 19 10.60 -11.80 -30.73
N GLU A 20 10.61 -13.13 -30.72
CA GLU A 20 10.38 -13.91 -29.51
C GLU A 20 11.54 -13.78 -28.51
N GLU A 21 12.78 -13.76 -29.00
CA GLU A 21 13.95 -13.45 -28.16
C GLU A 21 13.90 -12.03 -27.59
N LEU A 22 13.51 -11.04 -28.40
CA LEU A 22 13.37 -9.66 -27.95
C LEU A 22 12.28 -9.52 -26.89
N LYS A 23 11.13 -10.19 -27.06
CA LYS A 23 10.07 -10.24 -26.04
C LYS A 23 10.56 -10.85 -24.73
N SER A 24 11.30 -11.96 -24.80
CA SER A 24 11.90 -12.61 -23.63
C SER A 24 12.85 -11.65 -22.90
N LYS A 25 13.79 -11.01 -23.62
CA LYS A 25 14.72 -10.01 -23.07
C LYS A 25 14.00 -8.80 -22.46
N ILE A 26 12.93 -8.31 -23.09
CA ILE A 26 12.09 -7.24 -22.55
C ILE A 26 11.34 -7.69 -21.29
N SER A 27 10.79 -8.91 -21.27
CA SER A 27 10.11 -9.47 -20.10
C SER A 27 11.05 -9.56 -18.92
N ASP A 28 12.30 -9.97 -19.18
CA ASP A 28 13.34 -10.19 -18.19
C ASP A 28 13.80 -8.88 -17.57
N ASN A 29 13.96 -7.85 -18.41
CA ASN A 29 14.29 -6.50 -17.97
C ASN A 29 13.10 -5.80 -17.27
N ASN A 30 11.86 -6.16 -17.60
CA ASN A 30 10.64 -5.51 -17.07
C ASN A 30 9.92 -6.31 -15.97
N ARG A 31 10.49 -7.42 -15.47
CA ARG A 31 9.85 -8.24 -14.41
C ARG A 31 9.43 -7.42 -13.20
N GLY A 32 10.27 -6.47 -12.77
CA GLY A 32 9.97 -5.59 -11.64
C GLY A 32 8.78 -4.66 -11.92
N GLU A 33 8.68 -4.10 -13.12
CA GLU A 33 7.57 -3.23 -13.52
C GLU A 33 6.25 -4.00 -13.61
N ILE A 34 6.29 -5.22 -14.18
CA ILE A 34 5.14 -6.10 -14.28
C ILE A 34 4.63 -6.48 -12.89
N GLN A 35 5.53 -6.86 -11.97
CA GLN A 35 5.18 -7.15 -10.59
C GLN A 35 4.57 -5.93 -9.90
N LYS A 36 5.19 -4.75 -10.03
CA LYS A 36 4.68 -3.49 -9.47
C LYS A 36 3.27 -3.19 -10.00
N LYS A 37 3.04 -3.36 -11.31
CA LYS A 37 1.73 -3.18 -11.95
C LYS A 37 0.70 -4.15 -11.39
N GLY A 38 1.07 -5.42 -11.20
CA GLY A 38 0.21 -6.41 -10.56
C GLY A 38 -0.13 -6.06 -9.11
N MET A 39 0.83 -5.58 -8.33
CA MET A 39 0.59 -5.12 -6.95
C MET A 39 -0.34 -3.90 -6.92
N MET A 40 -0.14 -2.92 -7.82
CA MET A 40 -1.02 -1.77 -7.94
C MET A 40 -2.47 -2.18 -8.29
N GLN A 41 -2.65 -3.15 -9.18
CA GLN A 41 -3.99 -3.68 -9.50
C GLN A 41 -4.66 -4.40 -8.32
N LYS A 42 -3.88 -5.07 -7.47
CA LYS A 42 -4.45 -5.69 -6.25
C LYS A 42 -4.80 -4.64 -5.20
N ALA A 43 -3.97 -3.60 -5.06
CA ALA A 43 -4.23 -2.48 -4.16
C ALA A 43 -5.46 -1.66 -4.58
N SER A 44 -5.66 -1.43 -5.88
CA SER A 44 -6.85 -0.74 -6.39
C SER A 44 -8.13 -1.55 -6.18
N LYS A 45 -8.03 -2.88 -6.10
CA LYS A 45 -9.12 -3.77 -5.68
C LYS A 45 -9.34 -3.82 -4.16
N GLY A 46 -8.65 -2.98 -3.38
CA GLY A 46 -8.79 -2.91 -1.93
C GLY A 46 -8.08 -4.03 -1.16
N ASN A 47 -7.11 -4.72 -1.76
CA ASN A 47 -6.30 -5.73 -1.07
C ASN A 47 -5.06 -5.11 -0.44
N ILE A 48 -4.68 -5.59 0.75
CA ILE A 48 -3.47 -5.15 1.44
C ILE A 48 -2.21 -5.75 0.78
N MET A 49 -1.24 -4.90 0.45
CA MET A 49 0.04 -5.30 -0.17
C MET A 49 1.16 -5.55 0.85
N THR A 50 1.00 -5.06 2.07
CA THR A 50 2.02 -5.07 3.13
C THR A 50 1.52 -5.83 4.35
N ARG A 51 2.35 -5.90 5.40
CA ARG A 51 1.90 -6.38 6.71
C ARG A 51 0.69 -5.57 7.22
N PRO A 52 -0.26 -6.22 7.91
CA PRO A 52 -1.38 -5.54 8.55
C PRO A 52 -0.95 -4.37 9.44
N ALA A 53 -1.76 -3.32 9.46
CA ALA A 53 -1.58 -2.23 10.40
C ALA A 53 -1.83 -2.74 11.84
N PHE A 54 -1.24 -2.06 12.83
CA PHE A 54 -1.53 -2.31 14.24
C PHE A 54 -3.04 -2.18 14.49
N GLY A 55 -3.62 -2.98 15.39
CA GLY A 55 -5.09 -3.01 15.58
C GLY A 55 -5.87 -3.81 14.53
N TYR A 56 -5.21 -4.36 13.49
CA TYR A 56 -5.82 -5.29 12.53
C TYR A 56 -5.09 -6.63 12.50
N LYS A 57 -5.83 -7.69 12.17
CA LYS A 57 -5.32 -9.01 11.81
C LYS A 57 -5.75 -9.36 10.39
N LEU A 58 -4.98 -10.24 9.75
CA LEU A 58 -5.31 -10.75 8.42
C LEU A 58 -6.00 -12.10 8.58
N GLU A 59 -7.24 -12.20 8.10
CA GLU A 59 -8.02 -13.44 8.10
C GLU A 59 -8.68 -13.60 6.73
N ASN A 60 -8.47 -14.74 6.06
CA ASN A 60 -8.99 -14.99 4.71
C ASN A 60 -8.66 -13.87 3.70
N SER A 61 -7.44 -13.34 3.76
CA SER A 61 -6.95 -12.21 2.94
C SER A 61 -7.69 -10.88 3.14
N LYS A 62 -8.51 -10.75 4.18
CA LYS A 62 -9.19 -9.52 4.58
C LYS A 62 -8.63 -9.00 5.90
N LEU A 63 -8.58 -7.67 6.03
CA LEU A 63 -8.24 -7.04 7.29
C LEU A 63 -9.49 -6.99 8.17
N ILE A 64 -9.35 -7.51 9.38
CA ILE A 64 -10.39 -7.43 10.40
C ILE A 64 -9.80 -6.85 11.68
N PRO A 65 -10.58 -6.08 12.47
CA PRO A 65 -10.10 -5.55 13.74
C PRO A 65 -9.55 -6.68 14.64
N ALA A 66 -8.35 -6.47 15.19
CA ALA A 66 -7.73 -7.37 16.15
C ALA A 66 -8.16 -6.99 17.58
N GLU A 67 -7.79 -7.78 18.58
CA GLU A 67 -8.19 -7.52 19.99
C GLU A 67 -7.71 -6.16 20.51
N ASN A 68 -6.57 -5.67 20.02
CA ASN A 68 -5.98 -4.39 20.36
C ASN A 68 -6.50 -3.21 19.50
N PHE A 69 -7.61 -3.36 18.77
CA PHE A 69 -8.15 -2.27 17.96
C PHE A 69 -8.50 -1.03 18.79
N ARG A 70 -8.97 -1.22 20.03
CA ARG A 70 -9.33 -0.13 20.96
C ARG A 70 -8.16 0.78 21.29
N GLU A 71 -6.96 0.22 21.40
CA GLU A 71 -5.74 0.99 21.66
C GLU A 71 -5.48 2.01 20.53
N VAL A 72 -5.88 1.69 19.29
CA VAL A 72 -5.80 2.64 18.18
C VAL A 72 -6.77 3.81 18.41
N GLU A 73 -8.03 3.54 18.77
CA GLU A 73 -9.01 4.59 19.05
C GLU A 73 -8.51 5.51 20.16
N GLU A 74 -8.05 4.92 21.27
CA GLU A 74 -7.49 5.64 22.42
C GLU A 74 -6.29 6.52 22.01
N ILE A 75 -5.35 6.00 21.22
CA ILE A 75 -4.20 6.76 20.72
C ILE A 75 -4.65 8.00 19.93
N PHE A 76 -5.65 7.86 19.05
CA PHE A 76 -6.12 8.96 18.22
C PHE A 76 -6.89 10.01 19.04
N GLU A 77 -7.75 9.57 19.95
CA GLU A 77 -8.52 10.45 20.83
C GLU A 77 -7.62 11.19 21.82
N GLU A 78 -6.70 10.47 22.47
CA GLU A 78 -5.76 11.05 23.43
C GLU A 78 -4.84 12.06 22.74
N PHE A 79 -4.33 11.72 21.55
CA PHE A 79 -3.52 12.66 20.77
C PHE A 79 -4.28 13.93 20.42
N LEU A 80 -5.59 13.88 20.20
CA LEU A 80 -6.38 15.06 19.87
C LEU A 80 -6.72 15.90 21.11
N THR A 81 -7.24 15.25 22.15
CA THR A 81 -7.80 15.87 23.36
C THR A 81 -6.74 16.41 24.31
N THR A 82 -5.63 15.70 24.48
CA THR A 82 -4.58 16.09 25.42
C THR A 82 -3.49 16.91 24.74
N ASN A 83 -2.80 17.74 25.52
CA ASN A 83 -1.68 18.55 25.04
C ASN A 83 -0.33 17.84 25.27
N ILE A 84 -0.31 16.50 25.17
CA ILE A 84 0.90 15.69 25.33
C ILE A 84 1.76 15.71 24.07
N SER A 85 3.08 15.65 24.26
CA SER A 85 4.01 15.47 23.16
C SER A 85 3.93 14.05 22.59
N LEU A 86 4.31 13.88 21.31
CA LEU A 86 4.44 12.54 20.71
C LEU A 86 5.37 11.63 21.50
N THR A 87 6.42 12.18 22.11
CA THR A 87 7.36 11.41 22.94
C THR A 87 6.64 10.83 24.17
N GLN A 88 5.82 11.63 24.85
CA GLN A 88 5.04 11.16 26.00
C GLN A 88 4.00 10.13 25.59
N LEU A 89 3.23 10.40 24.53
CA LEU A 89 2.23 9.46 24.01
C LEU A 89 2.88 8.13 23.59
N SER A 90 4.07 8.19 22.96
CA SER A 90 4.81 7.00 22.55
C SER A 90 5.26 6.15 23.74
N LYS A 91 5.72 6.78 24.82
CA LYS A 91 6.09 6.08 26.06
C LYS A 91 4.88 5.44 26.73
N LYS A 92 3.73 6.12 26.74
CA LYS A 92 2.50 5.63 27.36
C LYS A 92 1.98 4.35 26.69
N HIS A 93 1.95 4.34 25.36
CA HIS A 93 1.49 3.19 24.55
C HIS A 93 2.64 2.27 24.11
N ASN A 94 3.81 2.40 24.75
CA ASN A 94 4.98 1.55 24.52
C ASN A 94 5.44 1.44 23.04
N PHE A 95 5.28 2.52 22.28
CA PHE A 95 5.75 2.66 20.89
C PHE A 95 7.03 3.48 20.81
N SER A 96 7.80 3.27 19.74
CA SER A 96 8.77 4.28 19.31
C SER A 96 8.03 5.51 18.74
N VAL A 97 8.63 6.69 18.85
CA VAL A 97 8.07 7.93 18.27
C VAL A 97 7.77 7.77 16.77
N ASN A 98 8.66 7.10 16.03
CA ASN A 98 8.46 6.84 14.61
C ASN A 98 7.33 5.82 14.36
N GLY A 99 7.19 4.80 15.21
CA GLY A 99 6.08 3.86 15.16
C GLY A 99 4.74 4.56 15.37
N LEU A 100 4.65 5.40 16.40
CA LEU A 100 3.46 6.19 16.68
C LEU A 100 3.11 7.15 15.55
N LYS A 101 4.09 7.84 14.96
CA LYS A 101 3.88 8.68 13.75
C LYS A 101 3.30 7.87 12.60
N LYS A 102 3.77 6.63 12.37
CA LYS A 102 3.22 5.76 11.34
C LYS A 102 1.77 5.37 11.64
N ILE A 103 1.44 5.09 12.90
CA ILE A 103 0.06 4.81 13.33
C ILE A 103 -0.83 6.03 13.04
N LEU A 104 -0.47 7.21 13.56
CA LEU A 104 -1.30 8.41 13.42
C LEU A 104 -1.52 8.85 11.97
N LYS A 105 -0.67 8.44 11.02
CA LYS A 105 -0.76 8.78 9.58
C LYS A 105 -1.33 7.67 8.70
N ASN A 106 -1.68 6.51 9.26
CA ASN A 106 -2.06 5.37 8.45
C ASN A 106 -3.53 5.45 8.01
N PHE A 107 -3.74 5.57 6.70
CA PHE A 107 -5.06 5.59 6.06
C PHE A 107 -5.87 4.29 6.26
N THR A 108 -5.22 3.17 6.62
CA THR A 108 -5.91 1.91 6.94
C THR A 108 -6.93 2.07 8.08
N TYR A 109 -6.72 3.00 9.01
CA TYR A 109 -7.67 3.21 10.10
C TYR A 109 -9.01 3.81 9.66
N ILE A 110 -9.04 4.46 8.49
CA ILE A 110 -10.26 5.02 7.89
C ILE A 110 -10.78 4.20 6.70
N GLY A 111 -10.42 2.91 6.62
CA GLY A 111 -10.92 2.03 5.57
C GLY A 111 -10.20 2.16 4.22
N LYS A 112 -9.04 2.84 4.17
CA LYS A 112 -8.30 3.09 2.93
C LYS A 112 -6.95 2.39 2.90
N ILE A 113 -6.39 2.18 1.71
CA ILE A 113 -5.08 1.52 1.54
C ILE A 113 -4.17 2.45 0.76
N LYS A 114 -3.01 2.76 1.34
CA LYS A 114 -1.96 3.54 0.68
C LYS A 114 -0.92 2.61 0.08
N PHE A 115 -0.73 2.65 -1.23
CA PHE A 115 0.31 1.90 -1.94
C PHE A 115 0.92 2.74 -3.06
N ASN A 116 2.25 2.74 -3.18
CA ASN A 116 2.97 3.51 -4.21
C ASN A 116 2.50 4.98 -4.33
N ASN A 117 2.36 5.65 -3.19
CA ASN A 117 1.84 7.03 -3.05
C ASN A 117 0.40 7.28 -3.55
N GLN A 118 -0.32 6.23 -3.91
CA GLN A 118 -1.74 6.30 -4.24
C GLN A 118 -2.56 5.79 -3.05
N ILE A 119 -3.75 6.36 -2.87
CA ILE A 119 -4.71 5.96 -1.85
C ILE A 119 -5.91 5.37 -2.56
N HIS A 120 -6.27 4.15 -2.19
CA HIS A 120 -7.42 3.42 -2.72
C HIS A 120 -8.39 3.10 -1.60
N GLU A 121 -9.65 2.88 -1.95
CA GLU A 121 -10.65 2.37 -1.01
C GLU A 121 -10.31 0.91 -0.65
N GLY A 122 -10.31 0.60 0.64
CA GLY A 122 -10.08 -0.74 1.16
C GLY A 122 -11.39 -1.48 1.39
N ASN A 123 -11.32 -2.82 1.40
CA ASN A 123 -12.49 -3.68 1.65
C ASN A 123 -12.63 -4.07 3.13
N HIS A 124 -12.10 -3.26 4.04
CA HIS A 124 -12.04 -3.57 5.47
C HIS A 124 -12.76 -2.52 6.30
N GLN A 125 -13.22 -2.94 7.49
CA GLN A 125 -13.92 -2.07 8.41
C GLN A 125 -12.97 -0.99 8.96
N PRO A 126 -13.32 0.31 8.90
CA PRO A 126 -12.55 1.35 9.56
C PRO A 126 -12.61 1.20 11.09
N ILE A 127 -11.49 1.48 11.76
CA ILE A 127 -11.43 1.55 13.24
C ILE A 127 -11.80 2.95 13.72
N ILE A 128 -11.45 4.00 12.97
CA ILE A 128 -11.75 5.40 13.35
C ILE A 128 -12.55 6.11 12.26
N SER A 129 -13.27 7.15 12.64
CA SER A 129 -13.95 8.03 11.68
C SER A 129 -12.96 8.85 10.86
N SER A 130 -13.30 9.14 9.60
CA SER A 130 -12.51 10.05 8.77
C SER A 130 -12.39 11.45 9.39
N THR A 131 -13.41 11.88 10.12
CA THR A 131 -13.40 13.16 10.85
C THR A 131 -12.32 13.19 11.93
N LEU A 132 -12.26 12.18 12.80
CA LEU A 132 -11.23 12.08 13.84
C LEU A 132 -9.83 12.04 13.22
N PHE A 133 -9.65 11.22 12.18
CA PHE A 133 -8.38 11.12 11.47
C PHE A 133 -7.93 12.48 10.89
N ASN A 134 -8.85 13.21 10.25
CA ASN A 134 -8.55 14.52 9.66
C ASN A 134 -8.18 15.57 10.72
N HIS A 135 -8.85 15.59 11.87
CA HIS A 135 -8.46 16.45 12.98
C HIS A 135 -7.06 16.13 13.50
N VAL A 136 -6.72 14.85 13.61
CA VAL A 136 -5.37 14.40 13.97
C VAL A 136 -4.33 14.83 12.92
N GLN A 137 -4.62 14.68 11.62
CA GLN A 137 -3.70 15.14 10.56
C GLN A 137 -3.46 16.65 10.65
N ASN A 138 -4.51 17.45 10.85
CA ASN A 138 -4.40 18.90 11.00
C ASN A 138 -3.55 19.28 12.22
N LYS A 139 -3.68 18.55 13.35
CA LYS A 139 -2.85 18.77 14.54
C LYS A 139 -1.38 18.41 14.26
N LEU A 140 -1.11 17.31 13.57
CA LEU A 140 0.25 16.92 13.16
C LEU A 140 0.91 17.97 12.26
N GLU A 141 0.15 18.51 11.30
CA GLU A 141 0.63 19.56 10.39
C GLU A 141 0.98 20.85 11.14
N LYS A 142 0.14 21.29 12.08
CA LYS A 142 0.39 22.47 12.93
C LYS A 142 1.67 22.35 13.76
N ILE A 143 2.01 21.13 14.20
CA ILE A 143 3.24 20.85 14.98
C ILE A 143 4.47 20.70 14.06
N GLY A 144 4.30 20.78 12.72
CA GLY A 144 5.39 20.69 11.75
C GLY A 144 5.83 19.26 11.43
N ILE A 145 4.98 18.26 11.71
CA ILE A 145 5.31 16.85 11.55
C ILE A 145 4.84 16.36 10.18
N LYS A 146 5.69 16.52 9.17
CA LYS A 146 5.48 16.00 7.80
C LYS A 146 5.60 14.49 7.70
#